data_AF-A0A6A1QD65-F1
#
_entry.id   AF-A0A6A1QD65-F1
#
_cell.length_a   1.000
_cell.length_b   1.000
_cell.length_c   1.000
_cell.angle_alpha   90.00
_cell.angle_beta   90.00
_cell.angle_gamma   90.00
#
_symmetry.space_group_name_H-M   'P 1'
#
loop_
_entity.id
_entity.type
_entity.pdbx_description
1 polymer ?
#
loop_
_entity_poly.entity_id
_entity_poly.type
_entity_poly.pdbx_seq_one_letter_code
_entity_poly.pdbx_strand_id
1 'polypeptide(L)'
;MFSRGEEATTVGQLDPHLPEDRPAVGLPQRLGHLQDLLIRGLAKSPSARAQEVAFQLAQNWIRTNCDIYSKKSAKYEKYDVSNGGHPGGGGEYEVQEGFGWTNGVVLMLLDRYGDRLSSGTHTAFLEPHCLAAALLLTLLLSLLPQ
;
A
#
# COMPACT_ATOMS: atom_id res chain seq x y z
N MET A 1 -15.32 -24.55 54.57
CA MET A 1 -13.89 -24.42 54.23
C MET A 1 -13.77 -23.25 53.27
N PHE A 2 -13.26 -22.14 53.78
CA PHE A 2 -13.04 -20.87 53.08
C PHE A 2 -11.75 -20.98 52.26
N SER A 3 -11.75 -20.55 50.99
CA SER A 3 -10.99 -19.36 50.59
C SER A 3 -11.04 -19.10 49.09
N ARG A 4 -11.28 -17.81 48.83
CA ARG A 4 -11.31 -17.03 47.60
C ARG A 4 -9.89 -16.88 47.04
N GLY A 5 -9.77 -16.77 45.72
CA GLY A 5 -8.54 -16.40 45.03
C GLY A 5 -8.80 -16.13 43.55
N GLU A 6 -9.42 -14.97 43.26
CA GLU A 6 -9.21 -14.28 42.00
C GLU A 6 -7.72 -13.97 41.86
N GLU A 7 -7.13 -14.26 40.71
CA GLU A 7 -5.97 -13.52 40.25
C GLU A 7 -6.16 -13.17 38.78
N ALA A 8 -6.47 -11.89 38.58
CA ALA A 8 -6.48 -11.24 37.30
C ALA A 8 -5.07 -11.28 36.70
N THR A 9 -4.90 -11.96 35.57
CA THR A 9 -3.66 -11.88 34.79
C THR A 9 -3.51 -10.44 34.33
N THR A 10 -2.57 -9.76 34.99
CA THR A 10 -2.19 -8.38 34.76
C THR A 10 -1.70 -8.20 33.33
N VAL A 11 -2.29 -7.22 32.66
CA VAL A 11 -1.84 -6.65 31.39
C VAL A 11 -0.40 -6.14 31.59
N GLY A 12 0.59 -6.75 30.91
CA GLY A 12 1.90 -6.12 30.70
C GLY A 12 3.18 -6.93 30.93
N GLN A 13 3.14 -8.24 31.17
CA GLN A 13 4.39 -9.03 31.24
C GLN A 13 4.73 -9.57 29.84
N LEU A 14 5.74 -8.99 29.19
CA LEU A 14 6.29 -9.53 27.94
C LEU A 14 7.09 -10.80 28.24
N ASP A 15 6.69 -11.91 27.65
CA ASP A 15 7.41 -13.19 27.70
C ASP A 15 8.79 -13.04 27.02
N PRO A 16 9.90 -13.26 27.75
CA PRO A 16 11.26 -13.08 27.23
C PRO A 16 11.71 -14.19 26.26
N HIS A 17 10.88 -15.19 25.97
CA HIS A 17 11.19 -16.28 25.03
C HIS A 17 10.56 -16.16 23.64
N LEU A 18 10.06 -14.98 23.28
CA LEU A 18 9.44 -14.76 21.98
C LEU A 18 10.47 -14.68 20.84
N PRO A 19 10.38 -15.52 19.79
CA PRO A 19 11.28 -15.41 18.63
C PRO A 19 11.18 -14.02 17.97
N GLU A 20 12.34 -13.41 17.75
CA GLU A 20 12.58 -12.10 17.11
C GLU A 20 12.00 -11.97 15.69
N ASP A 21 11.54 -13.07 15.08
CA ASP A 21 10.95 -13.10 13.74
C ASP A 21 9.46 -12.72 13.70
N ARG A 22 8.82 -12.38 14.84
CA ARG A 22 7.43 -11.88 14.80
C ARG A 22 7.41 -10.42 14.31
N PRO A 23 6.72 -10.12 13.20
CA PRO A 23 6.56 -8.75 12.75
C PRO A 23 5.82 -7.95 13.83
N ALA A 24 6.33 -6.75 14.11
CA ALA A 24 6.03 -6.00 15.32
C ALA A 24 4.54 -5.71 15.52
N VAL A 25 3.99 -6.21 16.65
CA VAL A 25 2.72 -5.73 17.23
C VAL A 25 2.92 -4.25 17.56
N GLY A 26 2.33 -3.35 16.76
CA GLY A 26 2.39 -1.90 16.99
C GLY A 26 2.68 -1.03 15.76
N LEU A 27 3.02 -1.60 14.61
CA LEU A 27 3.17 -0.83 13.37
C LEU A 27 1.81 -0.45 12.75
N PRO A 28 1.69 0.73 12.11
CA PRO A 28 0.46 1.12 11.43
C PRO A 28 0.24 0.20 10.22
N GLN A 29 -0.81 -0.63 10.28
CA GLN A 29 -1.20 -1.53 9.18
C GLN A 29 -2.33 -0.90 8.35
N ARG A 30 -2.31 -1.13 7.04
CA ARG A 30 -3.45 -0.82 6.16
C ARG A 30 -4.32 -2.05 5.94
N LEU A 31 -5.60 -1.91 6.24
CA LEU A 31 -6.64 -2.91 6.02
C LEU A 31 -7.61 -2.44 4.93
N GLY A 32 -7.94 -3.33 3.98
CA GLY A 32 -8.78 -2.97 2.83
C GLY A 32 -10.15 -2.43 3.22
N HIS A 33 -10.84 -3.07 4.17
CA HIS A 33 -12.18 -2.66 4.61
C HIS A 33 -12.21 -1.26 5.24
N LEU A 34 -11.17 -0.86 5.97
CA LEU A 34 -11.10 0.45 6.61
C LEU A 34 -10.84 1.56 5.59
N GLN A 35 -9.98 1.29 4.60
CA GLN A 35 -9.74 2.20 3.48
C GLN A 35 -11.02 2.47 2.70
N ASP A 36 -11.77 1.42 2.41
CA ASP A 36 -13.02 1.48 1.67
C ASP A 36 -14.11 2.29 2.41
N LEU A 37 -14.25 2.09 3.72
CA LEU A 37 -15.17 2.91 4.53
C LEU A 37 -14.80 4.41 4.48
N LEU A 38 -13.52 4.72 4.68
CA LEU A 38 -13.04 6.11 4.67
C LEU A 38 -13.22 6.77 3.31
N ILE A 39 -12.80 6.09 2.23
CA ILE A 39 -12.91 6.60 0.85
C ILE A 39 -14.37 6.85 0.50
N ARG A 40 -15.28 5.92 0.81
CA ARG A 40 -16.71 6.11 0.54
C ARG A 40 -17.30 7.27 1.33
N GLY A 41 -16.92 7.44 2.59
CA GLY A 41 -17.38 8.54 3.43
C GLY A 41 -16.96 9.88 2.86
N LEU A 42 -15.67 10.03 2.55
CA LEU A 42 -15.12 11.26 1.97
C LEU A 42 -15.68 11.56 0.58
N ALA A 43 -15.87 10.54 -0.25
CA ALA A 43 -16.42 10.70 -1.60
C ALA A 43 -17.90 11.11 -1.61
N LYS A 44 -18.66 10.80 -0.56
CA LYS A 44 -20.07 11.24 -0.40
C LYS A 44 -20.21 12.62 0.21
N SER A 45 -19.11 13.22 0.68
CA SER A 45 -19.12 14.56 1.26
C SER A 45 -19.46 15.62 0.20
N PRO A 46 -20.18 16.70 0.56
CA PRO A 46 -20.39 17.84 -0.35
C PRO A 46 -19.11 18.67 -0.58
N SER A 47 -18.05 18.44 0.20
CA SER A 47 -16.79 19.18 0.06
C SER A 47 -15.94 18.62 -1.08
N ALA A 48 -15.67 19.45 -2.09
CA ALA A 48 -14.75 19.12 -3.18
C ALA A 48 -13.36 18.68 -2.68
N ARG A 49 -12.87 19.31 -1.60
CA ARG A 49 -11.60 18.91 -0.97
C ARG A 49 -11.67 17.50 -0.40
N ALA A 50 -12.76 17.14 0.26
CA ALA A 50 -12.93 15.79 0.81
C ALA A 50 -13.02 14.75 -0.31
N GLN A 51 -13.74 15.07 -1.40
CA GLN A 51 -13.83 14.20 -2.58
C GLN A 51 -12.46 14.00 -3.24
N GLU A 52 -11.63 15.05 -3.31
CA GLU A 52 -10.27 14.93 -3.84
C GLU A 52 -9.37 14.07 -2.94
N VAL A 53 -9.46 14.23 -1.61
CA VAL A 53 -8.74 13.34 -0.67
C VAL A 53 -9.20 11.89 -0.85
N ALA A 54 -10.49 11.65 -1.07
CA ALA A 54 -11.01 10.30 -1.35
C ALA A 54 -10.35 9.68 -2.60
N PHE A 55 -10.21 10.48 -3.67
CA PHE A 55 -9.53 10.05 -4.89
C PHE A 55 -8.05 9.77 -4.65
N GLN A 56 -7.33 10.62 -3.92
CA GLN A 56 -5.92 10.42 -3.61
C GLN A 56 -5.67 9.14 -2.80
N LEU A 57 -6.55 8.85 -1.84
CA LEU A 57 -6.52 7.60 -1.09
C LEU A 57 -6.76 6.38 -1.99
N ALA A 58 -7.74 6.47 -2.91
CA ALA A 58 -8.02 5.44 -3.89
C ALA A 58 -6.82 5.19 -4.83
N GLN A 59 -6.23 6.27 -5.37
CA GLN A 59 -5.07 6.21 -6.25
C GLN A 59 -3.87 5.57 -5.56
N ASN A 60 -3.62 5.92 -4.29
CA ASN A 60 -2.55 5.30 -3.51
C ASN A 60 -2.82 3.82 -3.26
N TRP A 61 -4.06 3.44 -2.90
CA TRP A 61 -4.43 2.03 -2.71
C TRP A 61 -4.20 1.21 -3.97
N ILE A 62 -4.63 1.69 -5.13
CA ILE A 62 -4.46 1.00 -6.41
C ILE A 62 -2.98 0.83 -6.77
N ARG A 63 -2.17 1.89 -6.66
CA ARG A 63 -0.73 1.82 -6.95
C ARG A 63 -0.03 0.79 -6.07
N THR A 64 -0.25 0.85 -4.76
CA THR A 64 0.34 -0.13 -3.82
C THR A 64 -0.06 -1.55 -4.19
N ASN A 65 -1.34 -1.80 -4.48
CA ASN A 65 -1.80 -3.12 -4.87
C ASN A 65 -1.22 -3.59 -6.22
N CYS A 66 -1.10 -2.71 -7.21
CA CYS A 66 -0.49 -3.01 -8.50
C CYS A 66 1.01 -3.32 -8.38
N ASP A 67 1.75 -2.51 -7.63
CA ASP A 67 3.19 -2.67 -7.42
C ASP A 67 3.51 -4.02 -6.75
N ILE A 68 2.71 -4.41 -5.76
CA ILE A 68 2.90 -5.67 -5.04
C ILE A 68 2.48 -6.85 -5.90
N TYR A 69 1.33 -6.76 -6.57
CA TYR A 69 0.87 -7.81 -7.46
C TYR A 69 1.89 -8.08 -8.57
N SER A 70 2.50 -7.03 -9.14
CA SER A 70 3.55 -7.16 -10.17
C SER A 70 4.80 -7.89 -9.65
N LYS A 71 5.10 -7.82 -8.36
CA LYS A 71 6.28 -8.45 -7.74
C LYS A 71 6.00 -9.84 -7.17
N LYS A 72 4.78 -10.11 -6.72
CA LYS A 72 4.42 -11.29 -5.92
C LYS A 72 3.34 -12.16 -6.56
N SER A 73 2.68 -11.69 -7.62
CA SER A 73 1.52 -12.33 -8.26
C SER A 73 0.34 -12.62 -7.32
N ALA A 74 0.30 -11.95 -6.16
CA ALA A 74 -0.72 -12.11 -5.14
C ALA A 74 -1.06 -10.76 -4.48
N LYS A 75 -2.25 -10.69 -3.87
CA LYS A 75 -2.68 -9.59 -2.99
C LYS A 75 -2.89 -10.13 -1.59
N TYR A 76 -2.72 -9.27 -0.59
CA TYR A 76 -2.61 -9.67 0.80
C TYR A 76 -3.69 -9.04 1.65
N GLU A 77 -3.94 -9.66 2.81
CA GLU A 77 -4.90 -9.19 3.81
C GLU A 77 -4.59 -7.78 4.32
N LYS A 78 -3.33 -7.52 4.64
CA LYS A 78 -2.82 -6.30 5.28
C LYS A 78 -1.49 -5.87 4.66
N TYR A 79 -1.23 -4.57 4.69
CA TYR A 79 0.01 -3.98 4.15
C TYR A 79 0.70 -3.11 5.19
N ASP A 80 2.02 -3.27 5.31
CA ASP A 80 2.87 -2.42 6.16
C ASP A 80 3.05 -1.04 5.52
N VAL A 81 2.68 0.01 6.26
CA VAL A 81 2.76 1.39 5.79
C VAL A 81 4.18 1.96 5.87
N SER A 82 5.02 1.45 6.76
CA SER A 82 6.37 1.95 7.01
C SER A 82 7.36 1.52 5.92
N ASN A 83 7.12 0.36 5.30
CA ASN A 83 8.07 -0.25 4.38
C ASN A 83 7.48 -0.42 2.96
N GLY A 84 7.04 0.68 2.35
CA GLY A 84 6.67 0.68 0.91
C GLY A 84 5.49 -0.22 0.53
N GLY A 85 4.65 -0.63 1.49
CA GLY A 85 3.50 -1.48 1.24
C GLY A 85 3.81 -2.97 1.17
N HIS A 86 4.94 -3.47 1.67
CA HIS A 86 5.14 -4.93 1.77
C HIS A 86 3.97 -5.63 2.49
N PRO A 87 3.71 -6.93 2.22
CA PRO A 87 2.74 -7.70 2.98
C PRO A 87 3.03 -7.49 4.48
N GLY A 88 2.05 -6.92 5.19
CA GLY A 88 2.22 -6.68 6.61
C GLY A 88 2.20 -8.01 7.36
N GLY A 89 2.83 -8.05 8.51
CA GLY A 89 2.83 -9.24 9.36
C GLY A 89 2.43 -8.94 10.80
N GLY A 90 2.57 -9.92 11.69
CA GLY A 90 2.27 -9.78 13.12
C GLY A 90 0.82 -10.13 13.47
N GLY A 91 0.62 -10.48 14.74
CA GLY A 91 -0.59 -11.14 15.26
C GLY A 91 -0.36 -12.61 15.55
N GLU A 92 -1.44 -13.38 15.72
CA GLU A 92 -1.36 -14.83 15.99
C GLU A 92 -1.16 -15.69 14.73
N TYR A 93 -1.34 -15.12 13.53
CA TYR A 93 -1.36 -15.86 12.26
C TYR A 93 -0.52 -15.19 11.17
N GLU A 94 0.00 -16.02 10.26
CA GLU A 94 0.65 -15.61 9.02
C GLU A 94 -0.28 -14.78 8.13
N VAL A 95 0.31 -13.86 7.35
CA VAL A 95 -0.46 -13.03 6.41
C VAL A 95 -1.05 -13.88 5.28
N GLN A 96 -2.34 -13.70 5.00
CA GLN A 96 -3.03 -14.49 3.99
C GLN A 96 -3.01 -13.85 2.59
N GLU A 97 -2.83 -14.68 1.58
CA GLU A 97 -2.92 -14.33 0.16
C GLU A 97 -4.36 -14.42 -0.36
N GLY A 98 -4.67 -13.67 -1.42
CA GLY A 98 -5.95 -13.77 -2.12
C GLY A 98 -7.14 -13.20 -1.36
N PHE A 99 -6.92 -12.32 -0.37
CA PHE A 99 -7.96 -11.91 0.56
C PHE A 99 -9.10 -11.13 -0.12
N GLY A 100 -10.34 -11.59 0.10
CA GLY A 100 -11.54 -11.14 -0.60
C GLY A 100 -11.80 -9.63 -0.49
N TRP A 101 -11.59 -9.02 0.68
CA TRP A 101 -11.75 -7.57 0.84
C TRP A 101 -10.76 -6.77 -0.02
N THR A 102 -9.55 -7.26 -0.26
CA THR A 102 -8.51 -6.47 -0.96
C THR A 102 -8.87 -6.41 -2.43
N ASN A 103 -9.28 -7.56 -2.97
CA ASN A 103 -9.80 -7.67 -4.33
C ASN A 103 -11.10 -6.88 -4.50
N GLY A 104 -12.05 -7.03 -3.57
CA GLY A 104 -13.34 -6.33 -3.62
C GLY A 104 -13.19 -4.81 -3.61
N VAL A 105 -12.30 -4.28 -2.76
CA VAL A 105 -12.02 -2.83 -2.71
C VAL A 105 -11.37 -2.35 -3.99
N VAL A 106 -10.44 -3.11 -4.57
CA VAL A 106 -9.86 -2.74 -5.88
C VAL A 106 -10.94 -2.67 -6.96
N LEU A 107 -11.84 -3.65 -7.04
CA LEU A 107 -12.94 -3.65 -8.01
C LEU A 107 -13.88 -2.45 -7.80
N MET A 108 -14.24 -2.15 -6.56
CA MET A 108 -15.08 -0.98 -6.22
C MET A 108 -14.43 0.35 -6.59
N LEU A 109 -13.12 0.48 -6.41
CA LEU A 109 -12.41 1.70 -6.77
C LEU A 109 -12.27 1.86 -8.28
N LEU A 110 -12.07 0.76 -9.01
CA LEU A 110 -12.07 0.76 -10.47
C LEU A 110 -13.44 1.13 -11.05
N ASP A 111 -14.53 0.62 -10.47
CA ASP A 111 -15.89 1.01 -10.85
C ASP A 111 -16.14 2.52 -10.65
N ARG A 112 -15.67 3.07 -9.52
CA ARG A 112 -15.92 4.47 -9.16
C ARG A 112 -15.01 5.49 -9.84
N TYR A 113 -13.73 5.17 -10.02
CA TYR A 113 -12.68 6.11 -10.42
C TYR A 113 -11.85 5.60 -11.62
N GLY A 114 -12.29 4.53 -12.30
CA GLY A 114 -11.50 3.85 -13.33
C GLY A 114 -11.04 4.74 -14.49
N ASP A 115 -11.81 5.79 -14.80
CA ASP A 115 -11.48 6.82 -15.80
C ASP A 115 -10.30 7.71 -15.38
N ARG A 116 -10.01 7.80 -14.08
CA ARG A 116 -8.99 8.67 -13.49
C ARG A 116 -7.82 7.93 -12.87
N LEU A 117 -7.99 6.66 -12.53
CA LEU A 117 -6.97 5.85 -11.86
C LEU A 117 -5.84 5.46 -12.81
N SER A 118 -4.61 5.42 -12.29
CA SER A 118 -3.43 4.90 -12.99
C SER A 118 -2.71 3.84 -12.16
N SER A 119 -2.15 2.81 -12.81
CA SER A 119 -1.36 1.76 -12.16
C SER A 119 0.04 2.22 -11.73
N GLY A 120 0.50 3.42 -12.12
CA GLY A 120 1.81 3.95 -11.73
C GLY A 120 3.00 3.48 -12.57
N THR A 121 2.78 2.61 -13.57
CA THR A 121 3.79 2.25 -14.57
C THR A 121 3.89 3.31 -15.65
N HIS A 122 4.50 4.45 -15.32
CA HIS A 122 5.16 5.25 -16.35
C HIS A 122 6.58 4.71 -16.50
N THR A 123 6.77 3.65 -17.28
CA THR A 123 8.01 3.60 -18.05
C THR A 123 7.99 4.89 -18.86
N ALA A 124 8.82 5.85 -18.49
CA ALA A 124 9.23 6.85 -19.45
C ALA A 124 9.85 6.04 -20.59
N PHE A 125 9.04 5.70 -21.60
CA PHE A 125 9.54 5.43 -22.92
C PHE A 125 10.23 6.74 -23.28
N LEU A 126 11.53 6.80 -22.99
CA LEU A 126 12.41 7.75 -23.63
C LEU A 126 12.26 7.42 -25.10
N GLU A 127 11.35 8.13 -25.75
CA GLU A 127 11.11 8.02 -27.18
C GLU A 127 12.49 7.96 -27.85
N PRO A 128 12.78 6.94 -28.67
CA PRO A 128 14.12 6.72 -29.22
C PRO A 128 14.67 7.98 -29.92
N HIS A 129 13.76 8.83 -30.40
CA HIS A 129 14.02 10.17 -30.94
C HIS A 129 14.73 11.12 -29.95
N CYS A 130 14.37 11.12 -28.66
CA CYS A 130 15.00 11.96 -27.63
C CYS A 130 16.42 11.49 -27.29
N LEU A 131 16.64 10.17 -27.29
CA LEU A 131 17.98 9.60 -27.07
C LEU A 131 18.90 9.85 -28.25
N ALA A 132 18.39 9.68 -29.48
CA ALA A 132 19.14 10.00 -30.69
C ALA A 132 19.51 11.49 -30.74
N ALA A 133 18.58 12.40 -30.40
CA ALA A 133 18.84 13.82 -30.33
C ALA A 133 19.88 14.19 -29.26
N ALA A 134 19.82 13.57 -28.08
CA ALA A 134 20.79 13.79 -27.00
C ALA A 134 22.20 13.28 -27.38
N LEU A 135 22.30 12.15 -28.07
CA LEU A 135 23.57 11.60 -28.56
C LEU A 135 24.14 12.43 -29.71
N LEU A 136 23.30 12.90 -30.64
CA LEU A 136 23.72 13.80 -31.72
C LEU A 136 24.19 15.15 -31.17
N LEU A 137 23.51 15.70 -30.18
CA LEU A 137 23.87 16.98 -29.57
C LEU A 137 25.20 16.87 -28.81
N THR A 138 25.42 15.77 -28.07
CA THR A 138 26.69 15.54 -27.37
C THR A 138 27.85 15.28 -28.33
N LEU A 139 27.61 14.59 -29.44
CA LEU A 139 28.59 14.41 -30.52
C LEU A 139 28.89 15.72 -31.26
N LEU A 140 27.89 16.57 -31.48
CA LEU A 140 28.09 17.88 -32.12
C LEU A 140 28.91 18.82 -31.22
N LEU A 141 28.65 18.80 -29.91
CA LEU A 141 29.37 19.60 -28.92
C LEU A 141 30.83 19.17 -28.76
N SER A 142 31.16 17.89 -28.96
CA SER A 142 32.56 17.40 -28.88
C SER A 142 33.39 17.68 -30.14
N LEU A 143 32.73 18.07 -31.24
CA LEU A 143 33.38 18.44 -32.50
C LEU A 143 33.63 19.97 -32.62
N LEU A 144 33.16 20.78 -31.67
CA LEU A 144 33.53 22.19 -31.61
C LEU A 144 34.96 22.35 -31.08
N PRO A 145 35.84 23.09 -31.77
CA PRO A 145 37.16 23.42 -31.22
C PRO A 145 36.99 24.32 -29.99
N GLN A 146 37.70 23.99 -28.91
CA GLN A 146 37.75 24.81 -27.69
C GLN A 146 38.54 26.10 -27.87
#